data_AF-F8S919-F1
#
_entry.id   AF-F8S919-F1
#
_cell.length_a   1.000
_cell.length_b   1.000
_cell.length_c   1.000
_cell.angle_alpha   90.00
_cell.angle_beta   90.00
_cell.angle_gamma   90.00
#
_symmetry.space_group_name_H-M   'P 1'
#
loop_
_entity.id
_entity.type
_entity.pdbx_description
1 polymer ?
#
loop_
_entity_poly.entity_id
_entity_poly.type
_entity_poly.pdbx_seq_one_letter_code
_entity_poly.pdbx_strand_id
1 'polypeptide(L)'
;GYEYVDLGRFWQIFLFVGLFVWLALMARGIIPALRHPGEHRHLLGLFSLSTVAIALFYGAGLMWRRQTNLAIAEYWRWWVDHLWVEGFFEVFATAVIAFLFTRMGLLRTASATRAVLWSTSIFLFGGIIGTFHHLYFSGTPTVALAWGSVFSALEVVPLTMVAYGAIDDLRRGRLTSWAARYQWPVKFFVAVAFWNMVGAGLFGFLINPP
;
A
#
# COMPACT_ATOMS: atom_id res chain seq x y z
N GLY A 1 -6.86 22.74 -8.66
CA GLY A 1 -6.75 21.95 -9.90
C GLY A 1 -5.37 21.38 -9.96
N TYR A 2 -5.03 20.59 -8.95
CA TYR A 2 -3.82 19.78 -8.92
C TYR A 2 -4.35 18.36 -9.06
N GLU A 3 -3.89 17.64 -10.07
CA GLU A 3 -4.37 16.29 -10.38
C GLU A 3 -4.34 15.39 -9.14
N TYR A 4 -5.33 14.51 -9.02
CA TYR A 4 -5.55 13.58 -7.89
C TYR A 4 -5.99 14.24 -6.57
N VAL A 5 -5.85 15.56 -6.43
CA VAL A 5 -6.28 16.36 -5.27
C VAL A 5 -7.05 17.60 -5.71
N ASP A 6 -7.89 17.42 -6.74
CA ASP A 6 -8.70 18.50 -7.34
C ASP A 6 -9.87 18.95 -6.47
N LEU A 7 -10.23 18.14 -5.47
CA LEU A 7 -11.26 18.45 -4.48
C LEU A 7 -10.98 19.82 -3.83
N GLY A 8 -12.01 20.66 -3.78
CA GLY A 8 -11.93 21.91 -3.02
C GLY A 8 -11.58 21.64 -1.55
N ARG A 9 -10.86 22.56 -0.91
CA ARG A 9 -10.35 22.40 0.47
C ARG A 9 -11.42 21.98 1.48
N PHE A 10 -12.65 22.48 1.33
CA PHE A 10 -13.80 22.07 2.13
C PHE A 10 -14.09 20.57 2.02
N TRP A 11 -14.22 20.05 0.80
CA TRP A 11 -14.48 18.63 0.53
C TRP A 11 -13.32 17.74 0.96
N GLN A 12 -12.09 18.25 0.85
CA GLN A 12 -10.91 17.55 1.32
C GLN A 12 -10.91 17.36 2.85
N ILE A 13 -11.28 18.41 3.60
CA ILE A 13 -11.45 18.32 5.06
C ILE A 13 -12.60 17.38 5.40
N PHE A 14 -13.72 17.46 4.67
CA PHE A 14 -14.85 16.56 4.87
C PHE A 14 -14.48 15.08 4.67
N LEU A 15 -13.72 14.76 3.61
CA LEU A 15 -13.18 13.43 3.39
C LEU A 15 -12.25 13.00 4.53
N PHE A 16 -11.36 13.90 5.00
CA PHE A 16 -10.46 13.59 6.11
C PHE A 16 -11.23 13.26 7.40
N VAL A 17 -12.29 14.00 7.71
CA VAL A 17 -13.20 13.67 8.82
C VAL A 17 -13.86 12.31 8.61
N GLY A 18 -14.30 12.02 7.38
CA GLY A 18 -14.84 10.70 7.02
C GLY A 18 -13.85 9.56 7.28
N LEU A 19 -12.57 9.76 6.99
CA LEU A 19 -11.51 8.79 7.30
C LEU A 19 -11.33 8.57 8.81
N PHE A 20 -11.50 9.59 9.65
CA PHE A 20 -11.48 9.41 11.11
C PHE A 20 -12.73 8.68 11.62
N VAL A 21 -13.90 8.95 11.04
CA VAL A 21 -15.12 8.18 11.36
C VAL A 21 -14.91 6.71 10.98
N TRP A 22 -14.39 6.44 9.80
CA TRP A 22 -14.02 5.10 9.37
C TRP A 22 -13.00 4.46 10.32
N LEU A 23 -11.93 5.18 10.69
CA LEU A 23 -10.95 4.69 11.65
C LEU A 23 -11.58 4.31 12.99
N ALA A 24 -12.51 5.11 13.50
CA ALA A 24 -13.23 4.81 14.73
C ALA A 24 -14.07 3.52 14.62
N LEU A 25 -14.74 3.31 13.48
CA LEU A 25 -15.47 2.08 13.20
C LEU A 25 -14.54 0.86 13.11
N MET A 26 -13.41 1.01 12.43
CA MET A 26 -12.39 -0.04 12.34
C MET A 26 -11.81 -0.36 13.71
N ALA A 27 -11.43 0.66 14.48
CA ALA A 27 -10.90 0.50 15.83
C ALA A 27 -11.88 -0.24 16.74
N ARG A 28 -13.19 0.05 16.65
CA ARG A 28 -14.22 -0.68 17.41
C ARG A 28 -14.21 -2.18 17.12
N GLY A 29 -13.96 -2.60 15.88
CA GLY A 29 -13.85 -4.02 15.51
C GLY A 29 -12.50 -4.65 15.85
N ILE A 30 -11.42 -3.89 15.71
CA ILE A 30 -10.03 -4.37 15.85
C ILE A 30 -9.58 -4.42 17.31
N ILE A 31 -9.92 -3.42 18.14
CA ILE A 31 -9.46 -3.33 19.54
C ILE A 31 -9.77 -4.58 20.37
N PRO A 32 -10.99 -5.16 20.31
CA PRO A 32 -11.27 -6.41 21.03
C PRO A 32 -10.37 -7.57 20.58
N ALA A 33 -10.11 -7.67 19.27
CA ALA A 33 -9.24 -8.71 18.72
C ALA A 33 -7.76 -8.51 19.12
N LEU A 34 -7.30 -7.26 19.26
CA LEU A 34 -5.95 -6.96 19.74
C LEU A 34 -5.76 -7.29 21.23
N ARG A 35 -6.83 -7.20 22.04
CA ARG A 35 -6.79 -7.56 23.46
C ARG A 35 -6.70 -9.07 23.70
N HIS A 36 -7.12 -9.87 22.73
CA HIS A 36 -7.04 -11.34 22.77
C HIS A 36 -6.25 -11.87 21.57
N PRO A 37 -4.93 -11.58 21.51
CA PRO A 37 -4.13 -11.91 20.33
C PRO A 37 -3.95 -13.42 20.20
N GLY A 38 -4.55 -14.00 19.15
CA GLY A 38 -4.33 -15.40 18.75
C GLY A 38 -3.09 -15.59 17.87
N GLU A 39 -3.04 -16.72 17.16
CA GLU A 39 -1.94 -17.08 16.25
C GLU A 39 -1.64 -16.01 15.18
N HIS A 40 -2.65 -15.24 14.78
CA HIS A 40 -2.55 -14.20 13.73
C HIS A 40 -2.16 -12.82 14.27
N ARG A 41 -1.67 -12.68 15.50
CA ARG A 41 -1.40 -11.38 16.16
C ARG A 41 -0.55 -10.41 15.33
N HIS A 42 0.44 -10.92 14.61
CA HIS A 42 1.35 -10.09 13.83
C HIS A 42 0.68 -9.52 12.58
N LEU A 43 -0.13 -10.34 11.88
CA LEU A 43 -0.96 -9.88 10.76
C LEU A 43 -2.02 -8.88 11.23
N LEU A 44 -2.65 -9.16 12.38
CA LEU A 44 -3.61 -8.24 12.99
C LEU A 44 -2.96 -6.91 13.39
N GLY A 45 -1.74 -6.94 13.94
CA GLY A 45 -0.96 -5.74 14.26
C GLY A 45 -0.64 -4.91 13.03
N LEU A 46 -0.16 -5.55 11.95
CA LEU A 46 0.12 -4.86 10.70
C LEU A 46 -1.14 -4.26 10.07
N PHE A 47 -2.24 -5.02 10.04
CA PHE A 47 -3.54 -4.54 9.58
C PHE A 47 -4.02 -3.32 10.38
N SER A 48 -3.83 -3.35 11.71
CA SER A 48 -4.18 -2.23 12.58
C SER A 48 -3.34 -0.99 12.27
N LEU A 49 -2.03 -1.17 12.10
CA LEU A 49 -1.10 -0.09 11.78
C LEU A 49 -1.41 0.54 10.42
N SER A 50 -1.65 -0.26 9.38
CA SER A 50 -1.99 0.24 8.05
C SER A 50 -3.36 0.93 8.02
N THR A 51 -4.34 0.45 8.79
CA THR A 51 -5.63 1.14 8.98
C THR A 51 -5.44 2.54 9.55
N VAL A 52 -4.62 2.68 10.60
CA VAL A 52 -4.29 3.98 11.18
C VAL A 52 -3.54 4.86 10.18
N ALA A 53 -2.57 4.30 9.46
CA ALA A 53 -1.78 5.03 8.47
C ALA A 53 -2.67 5.62 7.34
N ILE A 54 -3.61 4.83 6.81
CA ILE A 54 -4.58 5.32 5.81
C ILE A 54 -5.37 6.51 6.35
N ALA A 55 -5.86 6.47 7.58
CA ALA A 55 -6.62 7.60 8.08
C ALA A 55 -5.77 8.85 8.29
N LEU A 56 -4.57 8.70 8.86
CA LEU A 56 -3.72 9.84 9.25
C LEU A 56 -2.98 10.49 8.08
N PHE A 57 -2.43 9.71 7.16
CA PHE A 57 -1.53 10.24 6.14
C PHE A 57 -2.24 11.02 5.03
N TYR A 58 -3.56 10.87 4.89
CA TYR A 58 -4.34 11.78 4.06
C TYR A 58 -4.21 13.24 4.53
N GLY A 59 -3.87 13.47 5.80
CA GLY A 59 -3.59 14.78 6.37
C GLY A 59 -2.45 15.53 5.68
N ALA A 60 -1.51 14.84 5.03
CA ALA A 60 -0.49 15.47 4.19
C ALA A 60 -1.11 16.32 3.06
N GLY A 61 -2.30 15.92 2.60
CA GLY A 61 -3.13 16.66 1.66
C GLY A 61 -3.50 18.09 2.09
N LEU A 62 -3.40 18.38 3.38
CA LEU A 62 -3.79 19.65 3.99
C LEU A 62 -2.63 20.65 4.14
N MET A 63 -1.41 20.26 3.77
CA MET A 63 -0.19 21.01 4.08
C MET A 63 0.11 22.18 3.12
N TRP A 64 -0.55 22.25 1.96
CA TRP A 64 -0.40 23.38 1.02
C TRP A 64 -1.66 24.24 0.92
N ARG A 65 -1.50 25.48 0.44
CA ARG A 65 -2.60 26.43 0.17
C ARG A 65 -2.43 27.03 -1.22
N ARG A 66 -3.38 27.88 -1.62
CA ARG A 66 -3.42 28.50 -2.95
C ARG A 66 -2.15 29.28 -3.32
N GLN A 67 -1.47 29.86 -2.35
CA GLN A 67 -0.28 30.70 -2.55
C GLN A 67 1.04 30.01 -2.14
N THR A 68 1.00 28.69 -1.91
CA THR A 68 2.21 27.92 -1.60
C THR A 68 3.09 27.81 -2.84
N ASN A 69 4.42 27.86 -2.67
CA ASN A 69 5.37 27.62 -3.75
C ASN A 69 5.08 26.27 -4.43
N LEU A 70 5.14 26.22 -5.75
CA LEU A 70 4.77 25.04 -6.52
C LEU A 70 5.59 23.79 -6.14
N ALA A 71 6.90 23.91 -5.94
CA ALA A 71 7.75 22.79 -5.55
C ALA A 71 7.34 22.21 -4.18
N ILE A 72 6.91 23.08 -3.25
CA ILE A 72 6.41 22.66 -1.93
C ILE A 72 5.02 22.01 -2.07
N ALA A 73 4.17 22.53 -2.95
CA ALA A 73 2.86 21.94 -3.22
C ALA A 73 2.99 20.55 -3.86
N GLU A 74 3.89 20.38 -4.84
CA GLU A 74 4.20 19.09 -5.45
C GLU A 74 4.74 18.09 -4.42
N TYR A 75 5.69 18.51 -3.56
CA TYR A 75 6.19 17.67 -2.46
C TYR A 75 5.04 17.08 -1.64
N TRP A 76 4.13 17.89 -1.11
CA TRP A 76 3.03 17.40 -0.29
C TRP A 76 1.95 16.67 -1.08
N ARG A 77 1.78 16.97 -2.36
CA ARG A 77 0.85 16.25 -3.25
C ARG A 77 1.25 14.79 -3.38
N TRP A 78 2.54 14.53 -3.60
CA TRP A 78 3.06 13.16 -3.75
C TRP A 78 3.04 12.35 -2.44
N TRP A 79 2.97 13.01 -1.28
CA TRP A 79 2.66 12.30 -0.03
C TRP A 79 1.25 11.71 -0.01
N VAL A 80 0.30 12.32 -0.74
CA VAL A 80 -1.05 11.76 -0.86
C VAL A 80 -1.10 10.73 -1.99
N ASP A 81 -0.59 11.07 -3.15
CA ASP A 81 -0.75 10.21 -4.32
C ASP A 81 0.16 8.97 -4.24
N HIS A 82 1.47 9.16 -4.14
CA HIS A 82 2.40 8.05 -4.03
C HIS A 82 2.37 7.44 -2.63
N LEU A 83 2.69 8.19 -1.57
CA LEU A 83 2.84 7.54 -0.26
C LEU A 83 1.50 7.05 0.34
N TRP A 84 0.41 7.79 0.18
CA TRP A 84 -0.88 7.37 0.73
C TRP A 84 -1.63 6.38 -0.17
N VAL A 85 -1.78 6.62 -1.48
CA VAL A 85 -2.45 5.66 -2.38
C VAL A 85 -1.58 4.43 -2.62
N GLU A 86 -0.37 4.59 -3.16
CA GLU A 86 0.51 3.46 -3.51
C GLU A 86 1.05 2.80 -2.23
N GLY A 87 1.65 3.58 -1.33
CA GLY A 87 2.28 3.07 -0.10
C GLY A 87 1.31 2.37 0.87
N PHE A 88 0.40 3.13 1.49
CA PHE A 88 -0.38 2.58 2.60
C PHE A 88 -1.55 1.68 2.19
N PHE A 89 -2.22 1.91 1.05
CA PHE A 89 -3.25 0.97 0.60
C PHE A 89 -2.67 -0.36 0.17
N GLU A 90 -1.47 -0.42 -0.42
CA GLU A 90 -0.85 -1.70 -0.78
C GLU A 90 -0.55 -2.53 0.47
N VAL A 91 0.02 -1.91 1.51
CA VAL A 91 0.27 -2.60 2.80
C VAL A 91 -1.03 -3.05 3.44
N PHE A 92 -2.08 -2.22 3.42
CA PHE A 92 -3.40 -2.57 3.93
C PHE A 92 -4.02 -3.75 3.17
N ALA A 93 -4.06 -3.68 1.84
CA ALA A 93 -4.61 -4.72 0.99
C ALA A 93 -3.86 -6.05 1.17
N THR A 94 -2.52 -6.00 1.19
CA THR A 94 -1.66 -7.17 1.39
C THR A 94 -1.90 -7.80 2.76
N ALA A 95 -2.00 -7.00 3.83
CA ALA A 95 -2.30 -7.49 5.17
C ALA A 95 -3.69 -8.15 5.25
N VAL A 96 -4.72 -7.54 4.64
CA VAL A 96 -6.09 -8.09 4.60
C VAL A 96 -6.12 -9.40 3.83
N ILE A 97 -5.51 -9.47 2.64
CA ILE A 97 -5.49 -10.67 1.81
C ILE A 97 -4.80 -11.82 2.54
N ALA A 98 -3.62 -11.57 3.13
CA ALA A 98 -2.91 -12.58 3.90
C ALA A 98 -3.70 -13.03 5.14
N PHE A 99 -4.36 -12.10 5.83
CA PHE A 99 -5.23 -12.44 6.94
C PHE A 99 -6.39 -13.33 6.49
N LEU A 100 -7.10 -12.99 5.41
CA LEU A 100 -8.19 -13.80 4.87
C LEU A 100 -7.71 -15.18 4.42
N PHE A 101 -6.58 -15.27 3.71
CA PHE A 101 -6.04 -16.53 3.21
C PHE A 101 -5.60 -17.47 4.33
N THR A 102 -5.02 -16.93 5.40
CA THR A 102 -4.67 -17.73 6.58
C THR A 102 -5.91 -18.17 7.36
N ARG A 103 -6.92 -17.33 7.50
CA ARG A 103 -8.20 -17.68 8.15
C ARG A 103 -9.01 -18.71 7.37
N MET A 104 -8.89 -18.69 6.05
CA MET A 104 -9.47 -19.69 5.17
C MET A 104 -8.63 -20.97 5.07
N GLY A 105 -7.45 -21.04 5.71
CA GLY A 105 -6.59 -22.23 5.65
C GLY A 105 -5.92 -22.46 4.29
N LEU A 106 -5.87 -21.44 3.42
CA LEU A 106 -5.18 -21.49 2.13
C LEU A 106 -3.66 -21.30 2.31
N LEU A 107 -3.26 -20.50 3.30
CA LEU A 107 -1.86 -20.24 3.63
C LEU A 107 -1.56 -20.58 5.10
N ARG A 108 -0.35 -21.07 5.36
CA ARG A 108 0.15 -21.25 6.74
C ARG A 108 0.43 -19.89 7.36
N THR A 109 -0.10 -19.63 8.56
CA THR A 109 0.04 -18.35 9.29
C THR A 109 1.48 -17.86 9.36
N ALA A 110 2.41 -18.74 9.75
CA ALA A 110 3.83 -18.38 9.90
C ALA A 110 4.52 -18.02 8.57
N SER A 111 4.09 -18.61 7.45
CA SER A 111 4.65 -18.30 6.13
C SER A 111 4.11 -16.96 5.63
N ALA A 112 2.79 -16.78 5.67
CA ALA A 112 2.13 -15.56 5.26
C ALA A 112 2.60 -14.35 6.08
N THR A 113 2.72 -14.50 7.40
CA THR A 113 3.22 -13.44 8.29
C THR A 113 4.62 -12.99 7.91
N ARG A 114 5.54 -13.94 7.68
CA ARG A 114 6.93 -13.61 7.29
C ARG A 114 6.98 -12.92 5.93
N ALA A 115 6.25 -13.46 4.94
CA ALA A 115 6.22 -12.90 3.59
C ALA A 115 5.67 -11.46 3.60
N VAL A 116 4.54 -11.22 4.28
CA VAL A 116 3.92 -9.89 4.32
C VAL A 116 4.79 -8.89 5.08
N LEU A 117 5.37 -9.26 6.22
CA LEU A 117 6.25 -8.36 6.96
C LEU A 117 7.49 -7.98 6.14
N TRP A 118 8.13 -8.95 5.47
CA TRP A 118 9.27 -8.67 4.60
C TRP A 118 8.90 -7.79 3.41
N SER A 119 7.82 -8.14 2.71
CA SER A 119 7.30 -7.35 1.59
C SER A 119 7.01 -5.92 2.01
N THR A 120 6.32 -5.76 3.14
CA THR A 120 5.97 -4.44 3.70
C THR A 120 7.22 -3.65 4.07
N SER A 121 8.21 -4.27 4.71
CA SER A 121 9.43 -3.57 5.12
C SER A 121 10.22 -3.06 3.93
N ILE A 122 10.41 -3.88 2.89
CA ILE A 122 11.14 -3.48 1.68
C ILE A 122 10.34 -2.41 0.93
N PHE A 123 9.04 -2.64 0.77
CA PHE A 123 8.15 -1.73 0.04
C PHE A 123 8.06 -0.36 0.71
N LEU A 124 7.84 -0.28 2.03
CA LEU A 124 7.80 1.02 2.73
C LEU A 124 9.18 1.70 2.78
N PHE A 125 10.26 0.93 2.93
CA PHE A 125 11.61 1.49 2.90
C PHE A 125 11.93 2.11 1.53
N GLY A 126 11.52 1.42 0.45
CA GLY A 126 11.55 1.95 -0.91
C GLY A 126 10.63 3.16 -1.05
N GLY A 127 9.32 2.99 -0.94
CA GLY A 127 8.29 3.99 -1.26
C GLY A 127 8.29 5.27 -0.44
N ILE A 128 8.63 5.22 0.86
CA ILE A 128 8.70 6.45 1.67
C ILE A 128 9.73 7.42 1.11
N ILE A 129 10.89 6.90 0.70
CA ILE A 129 11.97 7.72 0.13
C ILE A 129 11.83 7.84 -1.39
N GLY A 130 11.36 6.76 -2.03
CA GLY A 130 11.10 6.60 -3.46
C GLY A 130 10.09 7.61 -3.99
N THR A 131 9.22 8.15 -3.13
CA THR A 131 8.34 9.31 -3.43
C THR A 131 9.05 10.42 -4.21
N PHE A 132 10.36 10.62 -3.99
CA PHE A 132 11.14 11.64 -4.68
C PHE A 132 11.34 11.39 -6.19
N HIS A 133 11.02 10.20 -6.71
CA HIS A 133 11.03 9.96 -8.16
C HIS A 133 10.02 10.81 -8.93
N HIS A 134 8.99 11.33 -8.24
CA HIS A 134 8.06 12.30 -8.82
C HIS A 134 8.56 13.73 -8.76
N LEU A 135 9.63 13.98 -8.00
CA LEU A 135 10.14 15.32 -7.74
C LEU A 135 11.35 15.68 -8.58
N TYR A 136 11.92 14.73 -9.34
CA TYR A 136 13.16 14.90 -10.12
C TYR A 136 13.28 16.25 -10.84
N PHE A 137 12.20 16.68 -11.49
CA PHE A 137 12.18 17.86 -12.35
C PHE A 137 11.22 18.94 -11.85
N SER A 138 10.91 18.95 -10.55
CA SER A 138 9.93 19.86 -9.91
C SER A 138 10.57 21.03 -9.14
N GLY A 139 11.87 21.29 -9.35
CA GLY A 139 12.62 22.34 -8.65
C GLY A 139 13.30 21.88 -7.36
N THR A 140 13.52 20.57 -7.19
CA THR A 140 14.24 20.00 -6.04
C THR A 140 15.75 19.91 -6.27
N PRO A 141 16.58 19.92 -5.20
CA PRO A 141 18.03 19.70 -5.31
C PRO A 141 18.39 18.30 -5.83
N THR A 142 19.59 18.14 -6.39
CA THR A 142 20.11 16.87 -6.95
C THR A 142 20.02 15.68 -5.98
N VAL A 143 20.07 15.93 -4.66
CA VAL A 143 19.90 14.88 -3.65
C VAL A 143 18.54 14.19 -3.76
N ALA A 144 17.46 14.90 -4.08
CA ALA A 144 16.15 14.30 -4.27
C ALA A 144 16.15 13.32 -5.45
N LEU A 145 16.90 13.63 -6.52
CA LEU A 145 17.05 12.78 -7.69
C LEU A 145 17.86 11.52 -7.38
N ALA A 146 18.96 11.65 -6.63
CA ALA A 146 19.75 10.52 -6.17
C ALA A 146 18.95 9.58 -5.24
N TRP A 147 18.21 10.14 -4.28
CA TRP A 147 17.41 9.34 -3.35
C TRP A 147 16.19 8.73 -4.03
N GLY A 148 15.46 9.52 -4.83
CA GLY A 148 14.30 9.03 -5.58
C GLY A 148 14.67 7.85 -6.47
N SER A 149 15.76 7.93 -7.24
CA SER A 149 16.19 6.86 -8.15
C SER A 149 16.61 5.58 -7.44
N VAL A 150 17.40 5.69 -6.37
CA VAL A 150 17.93 4.51 -5.66
C VAL A 150 16.81 3.78 -4.89
N PHE A 151 15.96 4.52 -4.19
CA PHE A 151 14.97 3.91 -3.31
C PHE A 151 13.72 3.43 -4.04
N SER A 152 13.28 4.13 -5.09
CA SER A 152 12.17 3.65 -5.94
C SER A 152 12.53 2.35 -6.69
N ALA A 153 13.80 2.14 -7.02
CA ALA A 153 14.24 0.88 -7.61
C ALA A 153 14.04 -0.32 -6.66
N LEU A 154 14.08 -0.10 -5.35
CA LEU A 154 13.82 -1.15 -4.35
C LEU A 154 12.35 -1.55 -4.31
N GLU A 155 11.43 -0.66 -4.71
CA GLU A 155 9.99 -0.92 -4.70
C GLU A 155 9.59 -2.00 -5.69
N VAL A 156 10.35 -2.18 -6.78
CA VAL A 156 10.09 -3.22 -7.78
C VAL A 156 10.34 -4.64 -7.23
N VAL A 157 11.24 -4.78 -6.25
CA VAL A 157 11.68 -6.09 -5.76
C VAL A 157 10.52 -6.86 -5.11
N PRO A 158 9.74 -6.32 -4.16
CA PRO A 158 8.58 -7.00 -3.60
C PRO A 158 7.50 -7.33 -4.63
N LEU A 159 7.25 -6.44 -5.61
CA LEU A 159 6.18 -6.61 -6.60
C LEU A 159 6.39 -7.85 -7.47
N THR A 160 7.64 -8.13 -7.83
CA THR A 160 8.02 -9.33 -8.59
C THR A 160 7.95 -10.61 -7.74
N MET A 161 8.28 -10.53 -6.45
CA MET A 161 8.30 -11.68 -5.53
C MET A 161 6.90 -12.10 -5.06
N VAL A 162 6.00 -11.15 -4.79
CA VAL A 162 4.62 -11.42 -4.33
C VAL A 162 3.81 -12.11 -5.43
N ALA A 163 4.01 -11.74 -6.71
CA ALA A 163 3.34 -12.37 -7.84
C ALA A 163 3.73 -13.84 -8.03
N TYR A 164 5.01 -14.18 -7.83
CA TYR A 164 5.50 -15.54 -8.02
C TYR A 164 4.82 -16.55 -7.08
N GLY A 165 4.70 -16.20 -5.79
CA GLY A 165 4.05 -17.07 -4.80
C GLY A 165 2.58 -17.34 -5.10
N ALA A 166 1.83 -16.29 -5.48
CA ALA A 166 0.40 -16.42 -5.81
C ALA A 166 0.15 -17.26 -7.08
N ILE A 167 1.00 -17.10 -8.11
CA ILE A 167 0.90 -17.86 -9.36
C ILE A 167 1.29 -19.33 -9.14
N ASP A 168 2.33 -19.61 -8.35
CA ASP A 168 2.79 -20.97 -8.07
C ASP A 168 1.77 -21.76 -7.23
N ASP A 169 1.19 -21.15 -6.20
CA ASP A 169 0.13 -21.78 -5.38
C ASP A 169 -1.12 -22.11 -6.19
N LEU A 170 -1.50 -21.25 -7.14
CA LEU A 170 -2.57 -21.54 -8.10
C LEU A 170 -2.24 -22.71 -9.03
N ARG A 171 -1.04 -22.70 -9.64
CA ARG A 171 -0.61 -23.73 -10.60
C ARG A 171 -0.60 -25.11 -9.98
N ARG A 172 -0.32 -25.21 -8.68
CA ARG A 172 -0.32 -26.48 -7.95
C ARG A 172 -1.72 -27.05 -7.69
N GLY A 173 -2.80 -26.32 -8.00
CA GLY A 173 -4.15 -26.86 -8.08
C GLY A 173 -4.72 -27.41 -6.76
N ARG A 174 -4.11 -27.08 -5.61
CA ARG A 174 -4.51 -27.60 -4.28
C ARG A 174 -5.63 -26.81 -3.63
N LEU A 175 -6.55 -26.26 -4.43
CA LEU A 175 -7.72 -25.58 -3.87
C LEU A 175 -8.67 -26.64 -3.31
N THR A 176 -8.97 -26.53 -2.02
CA THR A 176 -9.98 -27.35 -1.35
C THR A 176 -11.34 -27.19 -2.04
N SER A 177 -12.21 -28.19 -1.91
CA SER A 177 -13.55 -28.18 -2.56
C SER A 177 -14.42 -26.97 -2.19
N TRP A 178 -14.19 -26.34 -1.04
CA TRP A 178 -14.86 -25.09 -0.65
C TRP A 178 -14.19 -23.84 -1.24
N ALA A 179 -12.88 -23.85 -1.52
CA ALA A 179 -12.19 -22.74 -2.17
C ALA A 179 -12.64 -22.56 -3.63
N ALA A 180 -13.13 -23.62 -4.26
CA ALA A 180 -13.83 -23.55 -5.55
C ALA A 180 -15.08 -22.65 -5.52
N ARG A 181 -15.74 -22.48 -4.36
CA ARG A 181 -16.86 -21.54 -4.20
C ARG A 181 -16.39 -20.07 -4.19
N TYR A 182 -15.14 -19.82 -3.77
CA TYR A 182 -14.51 -18.49 -3.76
C TYR A 182 -13.54 -18.28 -4.94
N GLN A 183 -13.74 -19.03 -6.03
CA GLN A 183 -12.86 -18.99 -7.20
C GLN A 183 -12.69 -17.59 -7.80
N TRP A 184 -13.74 -16.75 -7.77
CA TRP A 184 -13.68 -15.41 -8.34
C TRP A 184 -12.79 -14.47 -7.52
N PRO A 185 -13.00 -14.29 -6.20
CA PRO A 185 -12.06 -13.55 -5.35
C PRO A 185 -10.60 -14.00 -5.53
N VAL A 186 -10.35 -15.32 -5.54
CA VAL A 186 -9.01 -15.87 -5.74
C VAL A 186 -8.43 -15.47 -7.09
N LYS A 187 -9.19 -15.57 -8.19
CA LYS A 187 -8.77 -15.12 -9.53
C LYS A 187 -8.47 -13.63 -9.57
N PHE A 188 -9.27 -12.78 -8.90
CA PHE A 188 -9.00 -11.35 -8.81
C PHE A 188 -7.73 -11.05 -8.03
N PHE A 189 -7.46 -11.73 -6.91
CA PHE A 189 -6.22 -11.55 -6.16
C PHE A 189 -4.98 -11.92 -7.00
N VAL A 190 -5.10 -12.93 -7.85
CA VAL A 190 -4.03 -13.32 -8.76
C VAL A 190 -3.85 -12.31 -9.88
N ALA A 191 -4.95 -11.78 -10.43
CA ALA A 191 -4.89 -10.69 -11.41
C ALA A 191 -4.25 -9.43 -10.80
N VAL A 192 -4.57 -9.09 -9.55
CA VAL A 192 -3.92 -7.99 -8.80
C VAL A 192 -2.42 -8.25 -8.72
N ALA A 193 -1.99 -9.43 -8.29
CA ALA A 193 -0.57 -9.76 -8.18
C ALA A 193 0.15 -9.69 -9.54
N PHE A 194 -0.49 -10.16 -10.62
CA PHE A 194 0.04 -10.05 -11.98
C PHE A 194 0.20 -8.59 -12.42
N TRP A 195 -0.83 -7.77 -12.26
CA TRP A 195 -0.77 -6.36 -12.65
C TRP A 195 0.13 -5.52 -11.75
N ASN A 196 0.35 -5.94 -10.50
CA ASN A 196 1.35 -5.33 -9.64
C ASN A 196 2.76 -5.53 -10.21
N MET A 197 3.07 -6.74 -10.68
CA MET A 197 4.36 -7.04 -11.32
C MET A 197 4.53 -6.36 -12.69
N VAL A 198 3.51 -6.41 -13.55
CA VAL A 198 3.61 -5.90 -14.93
C VAL A 198 3.37 -4.40 -15.00
N GLY A 199 2.32 -3.90 -14.35
CA GLY A 199 1.98 -2.48 -14.33
C GLY A 199 2.98 -1.68 -13.51
N ALA A 200 2.98 -1.86 -12.19
CA ALA A 200 3.85 -1.10 -11.30
C ALA A 200 5.33 -1.52 -11.44
N GLY A 201 5.63 -2.82 -11.49
CA GLY A 201 7.01 -3.30 -11.62
C GLY A 201 7.64 -2.98 -12.99
N LEU A 202 7.17 -3.62 -14.07
CA LEU A 202 7.81 -3.49 -15.39
C LEU A 202 7.60 -2.10 -16.00
N PHE A 203 6.36 -1.64 -16.13
CA PHE A 203 6.09 -0.34 -16.75
C PHE A 203 6.43 0.84 -15.84
N GLY A 204 6.28 0.71 -14.52
CA GLY A 204 6.77 1.73 -13.59
C GLY A 204 8.29 1.88 -13.67
N PHE A 205 9.05 0.78 -13.66
CA PHE A 205 10.50 0.86 -13.75
C PHE A 205 11.00 1.37 -15.12
N LEU A 206 10.25 1.15 -16.19
CA LEU A 206 10.56 1.70 -17.52
C LEU A 206 10.68 3.24 -17.51
N ILE A 207 9.93 3.92 -16.63
CA ILE A 207 9.89 5.38 -16.52
C ILE A 207 10.52 5.91 -15.22
N ASN A 208 11.20 5.05 -14.46
CA ASN A 208 11.71 5.37 -13.13
C ASN A 208 13.12 6.01 -13.09
N PRO A 209 14.09 5.56 -13.90
CA PRO A 209 15.40 6.23 -13.98
C PRO A 209 15.27 7.68 -14.49
N PRO A 210 16.04 8.63 -13.92
CA PRO A 210 16.07 10.04 -14.37
C PRO A 210 16.58 10.24 -15.80
#